data_AF-A0A3B4WFU5-F1
#
_entry.id   AF-A0A3B4WFU5-F1
#
_cell.length_a   1.000
_cell.length_b   1.000
_cell.length_c   1.000
_cell.angle_alpha   90.00
_cell.angle_beta   90.00
_cell.angle_gamma   90.00
#
_symmetry.space_group_name_H-M   'P 1'
#
loop_
_entity.id
_entity.type
_entity.pdbx_description
1 polymer ?
#
loop_
_entity_poly.entity_id
_entity_poly.type
_entity_poly.pdbx_seq_one_letter_code
_entity_poly.pdbx_strand_id
1 'polypeptide(L)'
;MKVRKSSTQDEVKKRKKAVLFCLSEDRKKIIVEEGKQILVGDIGETVDDPYACFVKLLPLNDCRYGLYDATYETKESKKEDLVFIFWYICIDQS
;
A
#
# COMPACT_ATOMS: atom_id res chain seq x y z
N MET A 1 -11.70 -27.26 10.73
CA MET A 1 -11.38 -25.83 10.51
C MET A 1 -10.81 -25.25 11.80
N LYS A 2 -9.56 -24.77 11.80
CA LYS A 2 -9.05 -23.98 12.92
C LYS A 2 -9.56 -22.56 12.70
N VAL A 3 -10.67 -22.21 13.34
CA VAL A 3 -11.26 -20.87 13.27
C VAL A 3 -10.19 -19.90 13.81
N ARG A 4 -9.61 -19.09 12.93
CA ARG A 4 -8.69 -18.02 13.34
C ARG A 4 -9.53 -17.04 14.16
N LYS A 5 -9.05 -16.68 15.36
CA LYS A 5 -9.64 -15.60 16.16
C LYS A 5 -9.79 -14.37 15.27
N SER A 6 -10.98 -13.78 15.25
CA SER A 6 -11.21 -12.47 14.65
C SER A 6 -10.27 -11.46 15.32
N SER A 7 -9.50 -10.71 14.52
CA SER A 7 -8.72 -9.60 15.05
C SER A 7 -9.63 -8.60 15.75
N THR A 8 -9.12 -7.99 16.83
CA THR A 8 -9.83 -6.91 17.51
C THR A 8 -9.89 -5.68 16.61
N GLN A 9 -10.84 -4.78 16.86
CA GLN A 9 -10.99 -3.56 16.05
C GLN A 9 -9.72 -2.70 16.06
N ASP A 10 -9.01 -2.64 17.21
CA ASP A 10 -7.72 -1.95 17.34
C ASP A 10 -6.59 -2.60 16.52
N GLU A 11 -6.59 -3.94 16.41
CA GLU A 11 -5.63 -4.64 15.55
C GLU A 11 -5.91 -4.36 14.07
N VAL A 12 -7.17 -4.25 13.68
CA VAL A 12 -7.56 -3.93 12.30
C VAL A 12 -7.12 -2.51 11.93
N LYS A 13 -7.31 -1.54 12.83
CA LYS A 13 -6.87 -0.15 12.59
C LYS A 13 -5.37 -0.03 12.33
N LYS A 14 -4.55 -0.89 12.95
CA LYS A 14 -3.09 -0.92 12.78
C LYS A 14 -2.61 -1.64 11.50
N ARG A 15 -3.51 -2.27 10.74
CA ARG A 15 -3.15 -2.93 9.48
C ARG A 15 -2.78 -1.89 8.43
N LYS A 16 -1.82 -2.24 7.57
CA LYS A 16 -1.38 -1.37 6.47
C LYS A 16 -2.32 -1.59 5.29
N LYS A 17 -2.99 -0.52 4.86
CA LYS A 17 -3.72 -0.49 3.59
C LYS A 17 -2.77 -0.41 2.41
N ALA A 18 -1.72 0.38 2.56
CA ALA A 18 -0.67 0.53 1.56
C ALA A 18 0.69 0.71 2.23
N VAL A 19 1.74 0.26 1.56
CA VAL A 19 3.13 0.46 2.00
C VAL A 19 4.06 0.54 0.80
N LEU A 20 5.00 1.48 0.86
CA LEU A 20 6.08 1.60 -0.12
C LEU A 20 7.38 1.00 0.39
N PHE A 21 8.13 0.45 -0.55
CA PHE A 21 9.47 -0.06 -0.36
C PHE A 21 10.41 0.63 -1.35
N CYS A 22 11.64 0.84 -0.89
CA CYS A 22 12.74 1.34 -1.70
C CYS A 22 13.93 0.38 -1.61
N LEU A 23 14.90 0.57 -2.51
CA LEU A 23 16.20 -0.08 -2.35
C LEU A 23 16.97 0.64 -1.24
N SER A 24 17.75 -0.12 -0.46
CA SER A 24 18.75 0.45 0.42
C SER A 24 19.77 1.27 -0.37
N GLU A 25 20.49 2.18 0.30
CA GLU A 25 21.50 3.03 -0.35
C GLU A 25 22.57 2.23 -1.11
N ASP A 26 22.94 1.06 -0.59
CA ASP A 26 23.88 0.13 -1.23
C ASP A 26 23.25 -0.72 -2.34
N ARG A 27 21.94 -0.58 -2.58
CA ARG A 27 21.11 -1.33 -3.54
C ARG A 27 21.12 -2.85 -3.36
N LYS A 28 21.48 -3.36 -2.18
CA LYS A 28 21.54 -4.80 -1.91
C LYS A 28 20.28 -5.36 -1.26
N LYS A 29 19.41 -4.49 -0.73
CA LYS A 29 18.23 -4.90 0.03
C LYS A 29 17.02 -4.08 -0.40
N ILE A 30 15.84 -4.67 -0.29
CA ILE A 30 14.57 -3.96 -0.35
C ILE A 30 14.18 -3.66 1.09
N ILE A 31 13.97 -2.39 1.41
CA ILE A 31 13.61 -1.91 2.74
C ILE A 31 12.26 -1.19 2.70
N VAL A 32 11.56 -1.16 3.83
CA VAL A 32 10.33 -0.38 3.97
C VAL A 32 10.69 1.10 3.99
N GLU A 33 10.00 1.93 3.21
CA GLU A 33 10.20 3.37 3.23
C GLU A 33 9.41 3.96 4.40
N GLU A 34 10.11 4.39 5.45
CA GLU A 34 9.49 4.95 6.65
C GLU A 34 8.65 6.19 6.33
N GLY A 35 7.47 6.30 6.96
CA GLY A 35 6.53 7.39 6.72
C GLY A 35 5.71 7.28 5.43
N LYS A 36 6.03 6.34 4.52
CA LYS A 36 5.25 6.12 3.28
C LYS A 36 4.38 4.86 3.37
N GLN A 37 3.48 4.88 4.34
CA GLN A 37 2.47 3.85 4.54
C GLN A 37 1.12 4.50 4.87
N ILE A 38 0.05 3.78 4.59
CA ILE A 38 -1.32 4.17 4.92
C ILE A 38 -1.90 3.09 5.80
N LEU A 39 -2.46 3.43 6.97
CA LEU A 39 -3.12 2.46 7.84
C LEU A 39 -4.62 2.37 7.50
N VAL A 40 -5.21 1.22 7.76
CA VAL A 40 -6.66 1.02 7.60
C VAL A 40 -7.44 1.93 8.55
N GLY A 41 -6.90 2.20 9.74
CA GLY A 41 -7.50 3.11 10.71
C GLY A 41 -7.56 4.57 10.26
N ASP A 42 -6.71 4.98 9.32
CA ASP A 42 -6.66 6.37 8.84
C ASP A 42 -7.78 6.65 7.82
N ILE A 43 -8.35 5.60 7.22
CA ILE A 43 -9.38 5.68 6.18
C ILE A 43 -10.70 6.16 6.80
N GLY A 44 -11.22 7.27 6.30
CA GLY A 44 -12.43 7.91 6.82
C GLY A 44 -12.22 8.79 8.06
N GLU A 45 -11.02 8.81 8.64
CA GLU A 45 -10.64 9.80 9.67
C GLU A 45 -9.83 10.94 9.05
N THR A 46 -8.74 10.62 8.33
CA THR A 46 -7.85 11.60 7.68
C THR A 46 -7.64 11.34 6.19
N VAL A 47 -7.96 10.13 5.72
CA VAL A 47 -7.80 9.69 4.33
C VAL A 47 -9.18 9.35 3.75
N ASP A 48 -9.70 10.22 2.89
CA ASP A 48 -10.99 9.99 2.21
C ASP A 48 -10.86 8.97 1.07
N ASP A 49 -9.84 9.16 0.22
CA ASP A 49 -9.51 8.23 -0.87
C ASP A 49 -8.12 7.61 -0.64
N PRO A 50 -8.05 6.33 -0.23
CA PRO A 50 -6.79 5.65 0.04
C PRO A 50 -5.94 5.46 -1.22
N TYR A 51 -6.56 5.31 -2.39
CA TYR A 51 -5.82 5.10 -3.64
C TYR A 51 -5.19 6.41 -4.13
N ALA A 52 -5.96 7.51 -4.14
CA ALA A 52 -5.39 8.81 -4.48
C ALA A 52 -4.29 9.25 -3.48
N CYS A 53 -4.44 8.95 -2.19
CA CYS A 53 -3.39 9.17 -1.20
C CYS A 53 -2.15 8.34 -1.51
N PHE A 54 -2.31 7.05 -1.85
CA PHE A 54 -1.20 6.18 -2.24
C PHE A 54 -0.44 6.71 -3.47
N VAL A 55 -1.16 7.15 -4.50
CA VAL A 55 -0.55 7.72 -5.72
C VAL A 55 0.26 8.97 -5.40
N LYS A 56 -0.21 9.82 -4.48
CA LYS A 56 0.54 11.02 -4.03
C LYS A 56 1.84 10.69 -3.28
N LEU A 57 1.96 9.49 -2.70
CA LEU A 57 3.20 9.05 -2.03
C LEU A 57 4.27 8.56 -3.02
N LEU A 58 3.89 8.23 -4.26
CA LEU A 58 4.82 7.77 -5.27
C LEU A 58 5.70 8.92 -5.77
N PRO A 59 7.05 8.78 -5.73
CA PRO A 59 7.95 9.81 -6.21
C PRO A 59 7.92 9.93 -7.73
N LEU A 60 8.02 11.16 -8.25
CA LEU A 60 8.03 11.45 -9.70
C LEU A 60 9.38 11.20 -10.38
N ASN A 61 10.46 11.11 -9.60
CA ASN A 61 11.84 11.04 -10.10
C ASN A 61 12.59 9.79 -9.63
N ASP A 62 11.91 8.84 -8.99
CA ASP A 62 12.54 7.62 -8.46
C ASP A 62 11.60 6.41 -8.53
N CYS A 63 12.17 5.20 -8.60
CA CYS A 63 11.40 3.96 -8.69
C CYS A 63 11.05 3.44 -7.29
N ARG A 64 9.87 2.82 -7.16
CA ARG A 64 9.40 2.23 -5.89
C ARG A 64 8.70 0.91 -6.11
N TYR A 65 8.73 0.07 -5.08
CA TYR A 65 7.83 -1.08 -4.99
C TYR A 65 6.73 -0.74 -4.00
N GLY A 66 5.51 -1.18 -4.27
CA GLY A 66 4.37 -0.96 -3.40
C GLY A 66 3.58 -2.24 -3.18
N LEU A 67 3.02 -2.38 -1.98
CA LEU A 67 1.92 -3.29 -1.74
C LEU A 67 0.68 -2.48 -1.40
N TYR A 68 -0.41 -2.79 -2.09
CA TYR A 68 -1.71 -2.16 -1.88
C TYR A 68 -2.76 -3.24 -1.66
N ASP A 69 -3.43 -3.20 -0.51
CA ASP A 69 -4.57 -4.06 -0.21
C ASP A 69 -5.81 -3.48 -0.91
N ALA A 70 -6.12 -3.99 -2.10
CA ALA A 70 -7.19 -3.49 -2.94
C ALA A 70 -8.52 -4.13 -2.53
N THR A 71 -9.47 -3.29 -2.14
CA THR A 71 -10.86 -3.71 -1.91
C THR A 71 -11.71 -3.23 -3.07
N TYR A 72 -12.37 -4.15 -3.78
CA TYR A 72 -13.21 -3.82 -4.93
C TYR A 72 -14.49 -4.65 -4.92
N GLU A 73 -15.52 -4.13 -5.58
CA GLU A 73 -16.81 -4.79 -5.69
C GLU A 73 -17.04 -5.29 -7.11
N THR A 74 -17.40 -6.57 -7.23
CA THR A 74 -17.93 -7.14 -8.46
C THR A 74 -19.45 -7.26 -8.34
N LYS A 75 -20.13 -7.60 -9.44
CA LYS A 75 -21.58 -7.85 -9.44
C LYS A 75 -22.00 -8.97 -8.48
N GLU A 76 -21.06 -9.84 -8.08
CA GLU A 76 -21.33 -11.04 -7.28
C GLU A 76 -20.88 -10.89 -5.83
N SER A 77 -19.76 -10.20 -5.59
CA SER A 77 -19.15 -10.12 -4.27
C SER A 77 -18.18 -8.96 -4.12
N LYS A 78 -17.93 -8.58 -2.87
CA LYS A 78 -16.82 -7.74 -2.48
C LYS A 78 -15.57 -8.60 -2.29
N LYS A 79 -14.46 -8.20 -2.90
CA LYS A 79 -13.18 -8.90 -2.86
C LYS A 79 -12.08 -8.01 -2.28
N GLU A 80 -11.11 -8.66 -1.68
CA GLU A 80 -9.89 -8.06 -1.14
C GLU A 80 -8.70 -8.83 -1.71
N ASP A 81 -7.85 -8.15 -2.49
CA ASP A 81 -6.67 -8.73 -3.11
C ASP A 81 -5.44 -7.86 -2.82
N LEU A 82 -4.33 -8.52 -2.50
CA LEU A 82 -3.06 -7.84 -2.29
C LEU A 82 -2.37 -7.61 -3.64
N VAL A 83 -2.25 -6.36 -4.05
CA VAL A 83 -1.66 -5.97 -5.33
C VAL A 83 -0.21 -5.55 -5.12
N PHE A 84 0.71 -6.20 -5.83
CA PHE A 84 2.10 -5.74 -5.94
C PHE A 84 2.23 -4.75 -7.09
N ILE A 85 2.82 -3.59 -6.78
CA ILE A 85 2.96 -2.47 -7.70
C ILE A 85 4.45 -2.22 -7.91
N PHE A 86 4.87 -2.24 -9.17
CA PHE A 86 6.20 -1.80 -9.58
C PHE A 86 6.09 -0.43 -10.24
N TRP A 87 6.53 0.60 -9.53
CA TRP A 87 6.54 1.99 -10.00
C TRP A 87 7.93 2.32 -10.56
N TYR A 88 7.96 2.70 -11.84
CA TYR A 88 9.16 3.19 -12.50
C TYR A 88 8.81 4.39 -13.38
N ILE A 89 9.74 5.32 -13.51
CA ILE A 89 9.58 6.47 -14.41
C ILE A 89 10.36 6.20 -15.68
N CYS A 90 9.66 6.36 -16.81
CA CYS A 90 10.30 6.41 -18.10
C CYS A 90 10.84 7.83 -18.28
N ILE A 91 12.14 8.02 -18.01
CA ILE A 91 12.80 9.26 -18.41
C ILE A 91 13.02 9.11 -19.92
N ASP A 92 12.19 9.77 -20.73
CA ASP A 92 12.51 9.99 -22.14
C ASP A 92 13.87 10.69 -22.18
N GLN A 93 14.89 9.96 -22.62
CA GLN A 93 16.20 10.53 -22.92
C GLN A 93 16.01 11.41 -24.16
N SER A 94 15.89 12.73 -23.97
CA SER A 94 15.97 13.72 -25.06
C SER A 94 17.40 13.92 -25.52
#